data_AF-A0AAV2NKG6-F1
#
_entry.id   AF-A0AAV2NKG6-F1
#
_cell.length_a   1.000
_cell.length_b   1.000
_cell.length_c   1.000
_cell.angle_alpha   90.00
_cell.angle_beta   90.00
_cell.angle_gamma   90.00
#
_symmetry.space_group_name_H-M   'P 1'
#
loop_
_entity.id
_entity.type
_entity.pdbx_description
1 polymer ?
#
loop_
_entity_poly.entity_id
_entity_poly.type
_entity_poly.pdbx_seq_one_letter_code
_entity_poly.pdbx_strand_id
1 'polypeptide(L)'
;MAGVTVICAPLFVPLEFPLDVWYPFSTEPLLLKFILYIMQIFTIAHTIFCLDVDIMIAVFFFYSTARLEMLAFEIERATDEDHVVSSIKKHQEIIEFVSKTQQTLQHILFKTNFTMAFTVISGGFPMLYLQSSVLIPQFISMAVGALQRLFITAWAADDLREVSTRLASSIYGAPWIGKTQKIKSDIFVMLQRSQKPLLISMSSLLPALTLEYYANFVTTVLSYFMTMRVVIAS
;
A
#
# COMPACT_ATOMS: atom_id res chain seq x y z
N MET A 1 14.23 -0.88 -4.28
CA MET A 1 15.33 -0.46 -5.18
C MET A 1 16.15 0.69 -4.61
N ALA A 2 15.58 1.84 -4.23
CA ALA A 2 16.32 2.96 -3.62
C ALA A 2 17.13 2.59 -2.35
N GLY A 3 16.55 1.75 -1.48
CA GLY A 3 17.26 1.19 -0.32
C GLY A 3 18.47 0.36 -0.74
N VAL A 4 18.30 -0.57 -1.68
CA VAL A 4 19.41 -1.41 -2.20
C VAL A 4 20.52 -0.58 -2.85
N THR A 5 20.19 0.49 -3.56
CA THR A 5 21.20 1.40 -4.13
C THR A 5 21.96 2.21 -3.08
N VAL A 6 21.32 2.60 -1.97
CA VAL A 6 21.99 3.25 -0.83
C VAL A 6 22.84 2.24 -0.04
N ILE A 7 22.37 1.00 0.07
CA ILE A 7 23.05 -0.12 0.75
C ILE A 7 24.29 -0.56 -0.01
N CYS A 8 24.23 -0.58 -1.34
CA CYS A 8 25.32 -1.00 -2.19
C CYS A 8 26.23 0.16 -2.62
N ALA A 9 25.83 1.42 -2.44
CA ALA A 9 26.67 2.60 -2.68
C ALA A 9 28.10 2.49 -2.09
N PRO A 10 28.31 1.92 -0.89
CA PRO A 10 29.64 1.81 -0.28
C PRO A 10 30.50 0.71 -0.92
N LEU A 11 29.91 -0.20 -1.69
CA LEU A 11 30.66 -1.21 -2.48
C LEU A 11 31.23 -0.63 -3.77
N PHE A 12 30.69 0.48 -4.26
CA PHE A 12 31.06 1.09 -5.54
C PHE A 12 31.73 2.46 -5.39
N VAL A 13 31.66 3.07 -4.21
CA VAL A 13 32.20 4.41 -3.92
C VAL A 13 33.02 4.33 -2.63
N PRO A 14 34.21 4.94 -2.56
CA PRO A 14 35.07 4.90 -1.37
C PRO A 14 34.53 5.84 -0.27
N LEU A 15 33.39 5.47 0.34
CA LEU A 15 32.88 6.12 1.55
C LEU A 15 33.43 5.42 2.80
N GLU A 16 33.81 6.21 3.81
CA GLU A 16 34.19 5.68 5.13
C GLU A 16 33.04 4.97 5.85
N PHE A 17 31.79 5.34 5.56
CA PHE A 17 30.59 4.78 6.16
C PHE A 17 29.48 4.53 5.12
N PRO A 18 28.56 3.58 5.36
CA PRO A 18 27.42 3.31 4.49
C PRO A 18 26.53 4.50 4.19
N LEU A 19 26.37 5.39 5.16
CA LEU A 19 25.60 6.62 5.05
C LEU A 19 26.48 7.81 5.42
N ASP A 20 26.41 8.87 4.61
CA ASP A 20 27.04 10.16 4.91
C ASP A 20 26.20 10.91 5.96
N VAL A 21 26.54 10.71 7.23
CA VAL A 21 25.84 11.26 8.39
C VAL A 21 26.81 12.08 9.20
N TRP A 22 26.42 13.32 9.51
CA TRP A 22 27.21 14.18 10.39
C TRP A 22 27.07 13.72 11.84
N TYR A 23 28.20 13.41 12.48
CA TYR A 23 28.27 13.06 13.89
C TYR A 23 28.86 14.24 14.70
N PRO A 24 28.23 14.65 15.82
CA PRO A 24 28.72 15.76 16.65
C PRO A 24 29.98 15.42 17.48
N PHE A 25 30.55 14.22 17.30
CA PHE A 25 31.70 13.72 18.04
C PHE A 25 32.75 13.13 17.09
N SER A 26 34.01 13.08 17.53
CA SER A 26 35.12 12.61 16.69
C SER A 26 35.00 11.11 16.40
N THR A 27 35.02 10.74 15.13
CA THR A 27 34.88 9.36 14.63
C THR A 27 36.23 8.65 14.46
N GLU A 28 37.32 9.25 14.92
CA GLU A 28 38.68 8.68 14.83
C GLU A 28 38.87 7.32 15.54
N PRO A 29 38.29 7.04 16.74
CA PRO A 29 38.53 5.80 17.44
C PRO A 29 37.97 4.56 16.71
N LEU A 30 38.80 3.53 16.54
CA LEU A 30 38.46 2.33 15.75
C LEU A 30 37.24 1.56 16.30
N LEU A 31 37.07 1.49 17.62
CA LEU A 31 35.89 0.90 18.26
C LEU A 31 34.61 1.69 17.96
N LEU A 32 34.70 3.02 17.91
CA LEU A 32 33.56 3.88 17.62
C LEU A 32 33.14 3.74 16.15
N LYS A 33 34.10 3.70 15.22
CA LYS A 33 33.82 3.39 13.80
C LYS A 33 33.09 2.05 13.66
N PHE A 34 33.55 1.02 14.37
CA PHE A 34 32.92 -0.31 14.33
C PHE A 34 31.48 -0.31 14.86
N ILE A 35 31.24 0.35 16.00
CA ILE A 35 29.89 0.48 16.57
C ILE A 35 28.97 1.26 15.62
N LEU A 36 29.43 2.38 15.06
CA LEU A 36 28.67 3.18 14.10
C LEU A 36 28.32 2.38 12.85
N TYR A 37 29.28 1.61 12.33
CA TYR A 37 29.07 0.76 11.16
C TYR A 37 27.96 -0.28 11.41
N ILE A 38 27.98 -0.95 12.57
CA ILE A 38 26.92 -1.88 12.97
C ILE A 38 25.56 -1.18 13.10
N MET A 39 25.52 0.00 13.74
CA MET A 39 24.28 0.77 13.89
C MET A 39 23.70 1.21 12.53
N GLN A 40 24.56 1.61 11.58
CA GLN A 40 24.14 1.94 10.22
C GLN A 40 23.58 0.72 9.49
N ILE A 41 24.21 -0.47 9.63
CA ILE A 41 23.67 -1.73 9.09
C ILE A 41 22.28 -2.04 9.68
N PHE A 42 22.10 -1.89 11.00
CA PHE A 42 20.79 -2.11 11.63
C PHE A 42 19.72 -1.13 11.12
N THR A 43 20.07 0.15 10.97
CA THR A 43 19.16 1.17 10.44
C THR A 43 18.74 0.87 9.00
N ILE A 44 19.72 0.45 8.19
CA ILE A 44 19.52 -0.02 6.83
C ILE A 44 18.57 -1.22 6.78
N ALA A 45 18.83 -2.25 7.60
CA ALA A 45 18.01 -3.46 7.65
C ALA A 45 16.58 -3.17 8.11
N HIS A 46 16.42 -2.29 9.11
CA HIS A 46 15.11 -1.83 9.57
C HIS A 46 14.33 -1.10 8.47
N THR A 47 15.01 -0.32 7.63
CA THR A 47 14.39 0.36 6.49
C THR A 47 13.88 -0.64 5.44
N ILE A 48 14.59 -1.76 5.23
CA ILE A 48 14.11 -2.86 4.37
C ILE A 48 12.87 -3.51 4.97
N PHE A 49 12.86 -3.79 6.27
CA PHE A 49 11.71 -4.41 6.94
C PHE A 49 10.45 -3.55 6.84
N CYS A 50 10.59 -2.21 6.86
CA CYS A 50 9.49 -1.30 6.60
C CYS A 50 8.89 -1.46 5.19
N LEU A 51 9.66 -1.93 4.19
CA LEU A 51 9.16 -2.22 2.84
C LEU A 51 8.25 -3.44 2.83
N ASP A 52 8.60 -4.45 3.63
CA ASP A 52 7.86 -5.70 3.71
C ASP A 52 6.45 -5.47 4.26
N VAL A 53 6.25 -4.44 5.10
CA VAL A 53 4.95 -4.06 5.62
C VAL A 53 3.98 -3.64 4.50
N ASP A 54 4.43 -2.83 3.54
CA ASP A 54 3.59 -2.38 2.43
C ASP A 54 3.20 -3.55 1.51
N ILE A 55 4.13 -4.48 1.28
CA ILE A 55 3.87 -5.72 0.53
C ILE A 55 2.89 -6.62 1.28
N MET A 56 3.08 -6.79 2.59
CA MET A 56 2.19 -7.57 3.45
C MET A 56 0.76 -7.00 3.43
N ILE A 57 0.61 -5.67 3.46
CA ILE A 57 -0.69 -5.00 3.31
C ILE A 57 -1.35 -5.35 1.98
N ALA A 58 -0.61 -5.22 0.87
CA ALA A 58 -1.12 -5.55 -0.45
C ALA A 58 -1.52 -7.03 -0.55
N VAL A 59 -0.73 -7.94 0.03
CA VAL A 59 -1.03 -9.38 0.09
C VAL A 59 -2.32 -9.64 0.87
N PHE A 60 -2.58 -8.95 2.00
CA PHE A 60 -3.83 -9.12 2.73
C PHE A 60 -5.06 -8.66 1.92
N PHE A 61 -4.92 -7.58 1.14
CA PHE A 61 -5.99 -7.13 0.26
C PHE A 61 -6.21 -8.12 -0.89
N PHE A 62 -5.16 -8.54 -1.59
CA PHE A 62 -5.28 -9.55 -2.65
C PHE A 62 -5.82 -10.89 -2.14
N TYR A 63 -5.42 -11.32 -0.94
CA TYR A 63 -5.97 -12.50 -0.30
C TYR A 63 -7.48 -12.36 -0.07
N SER A 64 -7.93 -11.19 0.42
CA SER A 64 -9.35 -10.90 0.62
C SER A 64 -10.09 -10.85 -0.72
N THR A 65 -9.51 -10.25 -1.75
CA THR A 65 -10.05 -10.23 -3.11
C THR A 65 -10.24 -11.65 -3.64
N ALA A 66 -9.20 -12.48 -3.58
CA ALA A 66 -9.24 -13.86 -4.07
C ALA A 66 -10.31 -14.69 -3.35
N ARG A 67 -10.50 -14.48 -2.04
CA ARG A 67 -11.59 -15.12 -1.29
C ARG A 67 -12.98 -14.65 -1.75
N LEU A 68 -13.15 -13.38 -2.11
CA LEU A 68 -14.41 -12.87 -2.66
C LEU A 68 -14.68 -13.41 -4.07
N GLU A 69 -13.65 -13.55 -4.90
CA GLU A 69 -13.79 -14.17 -6.24
C GLU A 69 -14.19 -15.64 -6.14
N MET A 70 -13.54 -16.38 -5.24
CA MET A 70 -13.90 -17.77 -4.96
C MET A 70 -15.35 -17.88 -4.47
N LEU A 71 -15.76 -16.99 -3.57
CA LEU A 71 -17.14 -16.91 -3.10
C LEU A 71 -18.13 -16.59 -4.22
N ALA A 72 -17.78 -15.67 -5.13
CA ALA A 72 -18.60 -15.34 -6.29
C ALA A 72 -18.82 -16.55 -7.20
N PHE A 73 -17.78 -17.34 -7.45
CA PHE A 73 -17.90 -18.58 -8.22
C PHE A 73 -18.73 -19.66 -7.50
N GLU A 74 -18.57 -19.78 -6.18
CA GLU A 74 -19.35 -20.74 -5.38
C GLU A 74 -20.85 -20.40 -5.36
N ILE A 75 -21.21 -19.11 -5.20
CA ILE A 75 -22.62 -18.71 -5.11
C ILE A 75 -23.34 -18.86 -6.45
N GLU A 76 -22.66 -18.59 -7.57
CA GLU A 76 -23.23 -18.79 -8.93
C GLU A 76 -23.59 -20.27 -9.19
N ARG A 77 -22.89 -21.20 -8.54
CA ARG A 77 -23.08 -22.65 -8.69
C ARG A 77 -23.87 -23.29 -7.55
N ALA A 78 -24.24 -22.52 -6.53
CA ALA A 78 -24.90 -23.05 -5.34
C ALA A 78 -26.35 -23.45 -5.65
N THR A 79 -26.59 -24.77 -5.73
CA THR A 79 -27.95 -25.32 -5.91
C THR A 79 -28.63 -25.70 -4.60
N ASP A 80 -27.85 -26.04 -3.58
CA ASP A 80 -28.39 -26.61 -2.33
C ASP A 80 -28.38 -25.59 -1.20
N GLU A 81 -29.27 -25.78 -0.23
CA GLU A 81 -29.41 -24.88 0.92
C GLU A 81 -28.10 -24.79 1.73
N ASP A 82 -27.43 -25.92 1.92
CA ASP A 82 -26.17 -25.98 2.67
C ASP A 82 -25.05 -25.17 1.99
N HIS A 83 -25.01 -25.17 0.66
CA HIS A 83 -24.05 -24.38 -0.11
C HIS A 83 -24.31 -22.88 0.05
N VAL A 84 -25.58 -22.45 0.01
CA VAL A 84 -25.96 -21.04 0.22
C VAL A 84 -25.61 -20.58 1.63
N VAL A 85 -25.94 -21.38 2.65
CA VAL A 85 -25.61 -21.07 4.05
C VAL A 85 -24.10 -21.00 4.27
N SER A 86 -23.34 -21.92 3.66
CA SER A 86 -21.88 -21.89 3.69
C SER A 86 -21.31 -20.63 3.03
N SER A 87 -21.83 -20.24 1.86
CA SER A 87 -21.41 -19.02 1.15
C SER A 87 -21.68 -17.77 1.99
N ILE A 88 -22.81 -17.70 2.69
CA ILE A 88 -23.13 -16.58 3.58
C ILE A 88 -22.14 -16.50 4.74
N LYS A 89 -21.81 -17.63 5.38
CA LYS A 89 -20.80 -17.68 6.44
C LYS A 89 -19.44 -17.20 5.95
N LYS A 90 -18.99 -17.71 4.79
CA LYS A 90 -17.74 -17.27 4.15
C LYS A 90 -17.74 -15.77 3.85
N HIS A 91 -18.86 -15.23 3.36
CA HIS A 91 -19.01 -13.79 3.11
C HIS A 91 -18.86 -12.96 4.38
N GLN A 92 -19.51 -13.38 5.47
CA GLN A 92 -19.43 -12.72 6.78
C GLN A 92 -18.01 -12.76 7.35
N GLU A 93 -17.33 -13.91 7.27
CA GLU A 93 -15.94 -14.05 7.69
C GLU A 93 -15.00 -13.12 6.91
N ILE A 94 -15.18 -12.99 5.60
CA ILE A 94 -14.35 -12.08 4.78
C ILE A 94 -14.60 -10.62 5.18
N ILE A 95 -15.86 -10.22 5.35
CA ILE A 95 -16.20 -8.86 5.81
C ILE A 95 -15.56 -8.58 7.17
N GLU A 96 -15.66 -9.52 8.12
CA GLU A 96 -15.08 -9.38 9.45
C GLU A 96 -13.55 -9.30 9.39
N PHE A 97 -12.91 -10.16 8.59
CA PHE A 97 -11.47 -10.15 8.36
C PHE A 97 -11.00 -8.81 7.80
N VAL A 98 -11.65 -8.31 6.75
CA VAL A 98 -11.32 -7.02 6.14
C VAL A 98 -11.54 -5.88 7.13
N SER A 99 -12.64 -5.88 7.89
CA SER A 99 -12.93 -4.84 8.88
C SER A 99 -11.89 -4.78 10.01
N LYS A 100 -11.50 -5.95 10.57
CA LYS A 100 -10.46 -6.03 11.61
C LYS A 100 -9.09 -5.62 11.07
N THR A 101 -8.77 -6.06 9.86
CA THR A 101 -7.51 -5.72 9.19
C THR A 101 -7.45 -4.22 8.91
N GLN A 102 -8.53 -3.63 8.38
CA GLN A 102 -8.61 -2.21 8.07
C GLN A 102 -8.35 -1.33 9.30
N GLN A 103 -8.93 -1.64 10.47
CA GLN A 103 -8.71 -0.82 11.67
C GLN A 103 -7.23 -0.75 12.07
N THR A 104 -6.50 -1.86 11.92
CA THR A 104 -5.06 -1.92 12.22
C THR A 104 -4.25 -1.22 11.13
N LEU A 105 -4.59 -1.48 9.86
CA LEU A 105 -3.87 -0.96 8.71
C LEU A 105 -4.09 0.54 8.49
N GLN A 106 -5.22 1.09 8.93
CA GLN A 106 -5.56 2.51 8.80
C GLN A 106 -4.43 3.40 9.34
N HIS A 107 -3.97 3.13 10.56
CA HIS A 107 -2.87 3.88 11.18
C HIS A 107 -1.54 3.73 10.42
N ILE A 108 -1.25 2.52 9.93
CA ILE A 108 -0.02 2.23 9.18
C ILE A 108 -0.04 2.96 7.84
N LEU A 109 -1.14 2.84 7.08
CA LEU A 109 -1.33 3.48 5.78
C LEU A 109 -1.24 4.99 5.89
N PHE A 110 -1.85 5.60 6.91
CA PHE A 110 -1.74 7.03 7.17
C PHE A 110 -0.29 7.46 7.41
N LYS A 111 0.41 6.75 8.30
CA LYS A 111 1.83 7.03 8.63
C LYS A 111 2.72 6.89 7.39
N THR A 112 2.54 5.81 6.63
CA THR A 112 3.34 5.54 5.44
C THR A 112 3.08 6.60 4.36
N ASN A 113 1.81 6.93 4.07
CA ASN A 113 1.47 7.97 3.09
C ASN A 113 2.06 9.33 3.44
N PHE A 114 1.95 9.73 4.71
CA PHE A 114 2.54 10.98 5.18
C PHE A 114 4.06 11.00 5.01
N THR A 115 4.73 9.92 5.39
CA THR A 115 6.18 9.77 5.26
C THR A 115 6.63 9.82 3.79
N MET A 116 5.87 9.20 2.89
CA MET A 116 6.14 9.21 1.45
C MET A 116 5.95 10.60 0.85
N ALA A 117 4.86 11.28 1.19
CA ALA A 117 4.62 12.66 0.77
C ALA A 117 5.78 13.57 1.19
N PHE A 118 6.20 13.48 2.45
CA PHE A 118 7.34 14.22 2.96
C PHE A 118 8.63 13.90 2.19
N THR A 119 8.92 12.61 1.97
CA THR A 119 10.13 12.15 1.27
C THR A 119 10.20 12.66 -0.17
N VAL A 120 9.07 12.66 -0.87
CA VAL A 120 8.98 13.12 -2.27
C VAL A 120 9.13 14.65 -2.35
N ILE A 121 8.48 15.39 -1.45
CA ILE A 121 8.60 16.86 -1.39
C ILE A 121 10.02 17.27 -0.99
N SER A 122 10.60 16.65 0.05
CA SER A 122 11.95 16.96 0.51
C SER A 122 13.02 16.55 -0.50
N GLY A 123 12.82 15.45 -1.24
CA GLY A 123 13.71 15.00 -2.31
C GLY A 123 13.68 15.90 -3.56
N GLY A 124 12.59 16.63 -3.77
CA GLY A 124 12.45 17.59 -4.88
C GLY A 124 13.42 18.77 -4.78
N PHE A 125 13.77 19.22 -3.57
CA PHE A 125 14.66 20.36 -3.37
C PHE A 125 16.12 20.08 -3.76
N PRO A 126 16.77 18.99 -3.28
CA PRO A 126 18.08 18.58 -3.76
C PRO A 126 18.13 18.35 -5.27
N MET A 127 17.07 17.82 -5.87
CA MET A 127 17.00 17.57 -7.31
C MET A 127 17.06 18.86 -8.14
N LEU A 128 16.52 19.97 -7.60
CA LEU A 128 16.51 21.28 -8.28
C LEU A 128 17.75 22.12 -7.95
N TYR A 129 18.35 21.95 -6.77
CA TYR A 129 19.46 22.76 -6.30
C TYR A 129 20.85 22.13 -6.52
N LEU A 130 20.99 20.80 -6.38
CA LEU A 130 22.28 20.13 -6.53
C LEU A 130 22.51 19.66 -7.97
N GLN A 131 23.55 20.22 -8.60
CA GLN A 131 24.00 19.85 -9.94
C GLN A 131 25.04 18.73 -9.90
N SER A 132 24.70 17.62 -9.25
CA SER A 132 25.58 16.43 -9.14
C SER A 132 25.03 15.27 -9.96
N SER A 133 25.85 14.75 -10.88
CA SER A 133 25.49 13.62 -11.75
C SER A 133 25.18 12.32 -11.00
N VAL A 134 25.64 12.18 -9.75
CA VAL A 134 25.45 10.96 -8.92
C VAL A 134 24.24 11.07 -8.00
N LEU A 135 23.94 12.26 -7.49
CA LEU A 135 22.91 12.45 -6.47
C LEU A 135 21.50 12.54 -7.06
N ILE A 136 21.36 13.17 -8.23
CA ILE A 136 20.10 13.29 -8.98
C ILE A 136 19.45 11.91 -9.23
N PRO A 137 20.13 10.91 -9.82
CA PRO A 137 19.50 9.60 -10.08
C PRO A 137 19.11 8.87 -8.78
N GLN A 138 19.83 9.08 -7.67
CA GLN A 138 19.47 8.51 -6.38
C GLN A 138 18.13 9.07 -5.87
N PHE A 139 17.95 10.40 -5.91
CA PHE A 139 16.68 11.03 -5.49
C PHE A 139 15.50 10.65 -6.39
N ILE A 140 15.72 10.58 -7.71
CA ILE A 140 14.70 10.09 -8.66
C ILE A 140 14.32 8.65 -8.32
N SER A 141 15.30 7.77 -8.05
CA SER A 141 15.02 6.38 -7.69
C SER A 141 14.23 6.24 -6.39
N MET A 142 14.46 7.14 -5.43
CA MET A 142 13.72 7.21 -4.17
C MET A 142 12.28 7.66 -4.39
N ALA A 143 12.07 8.72 -5.19
CA ALA A 143 10.75 9.22 -5.53
C ALA A 143 9.92 8.17 -6.29
N VAL A 144 10.50 7.53 -7.31
CA VAL A 144 9.84 6.44 -8.06
C VAL A 144 9.53 5.27 -7.13
N GLY A 145 10.45 4.89 -6.25
CA GLY A 145 10.23 3.83 -5.27
C GLY A 145 9.11 4.13 -4.27
N ALA A 146 8.92 5.40 -3.89
CA ALA A 146 7.79 5.83 -3.09
C ALA A 146 6.48 5.74 -3.90
N LEU A 147 6.42 6.34 -5.10
CA LEU A 147 5.22 6.28 -5.93
C LEU A 147 4.79 4.84 -6.24
N GLN A 148 5.74 3.95 -6.53
CA GLN A 148 5.47 2.53 -6.78
C GLN A 148 4.85 1.82 -5.56
N ARG A 149 5.32 2.11 -4.35
CA ARG A 149 4.75 1.49 -3.13
C ARG A 149 3.31 1.94 -2.91
N LEU A 150 3.03 3.23 -3.07
CA LEU A 150 1.68 3.74 -2.94
C LEU A 150 0.78 3.13 -4.01
N PHE A 151 1.28 3.03 -5.25
CA PHE A 151 0.57 2.39 -6.35
C PHE A 151 0.19 0.93 -6.05
N ILE A 152 1.12 0.11 -5.54
CA ILE A 152 0.85 -1.30 -5.23
C ILE A 152 -0.26 -1.43 -4.19
N THR A 153 -0.19 -0.64 -3.11
CA THR A 153 -1.23 -0.68 -2.06
C THR A 153 -2.57 -0.11 -2.54
N ALA A 154 -2.55 0.95 -3.36
CA ALA A 154 -3.74 1.55 -3.96
C ALA A 154 -4.42 0.61 -4.94
N TRP A 155 -3.66 -0.08 -5.79
CA TRP A 155 -4.18 -1.11 -6.68
C TRP A 155 -4.88 -2.19 -5.88
N ALA A 156 -4.19 -2.81 -4.92
CA ALA A 156 -4.76 -3.95 -4.18
C ALA A 156 -6.06 -3.57 -3.45
N ALA A 157 -6.16 -2.35 -2.93
CA ALA A 157 -7.39 -1.83 -2.35
C ALA A 157 -8.49 -1.54 -3.38
N ASP A 158 -8.13 -1.02 -4.57
CA ASP A 158 -9.08 -0.75 -5.66
C ASP A 158 -9.66 -2.05 -6.24
N ASP A 159 -8.82 -3.06 -6.41
CA ASP A 159 -9.18 -4.40 -6.88
C ASP A 159 -10.13 -5.09 -5.88
N LEU A 160 -9.84 -5.00 -4.57
CA LEU A 160 -10.75 -5.46 -3.52
C LEU A 160 -12.12 -4.75 -3.60
N ARG A 161 -12.13 -3.43 -3.82
CA ARG A 161 -13.35 -2.64 -4.01
C ARG A 161 -14.12 -3.11 -5.25
N GLU A 162 -13.45 -3.28 -6.38
CA GLU A 162 -14.06 -3.72 -7.64
C GLU A 162 -14.72 -5.09 -7.50
N VAL A 163 -13.98 -6.09 -7.01
CA VAL A 163 -14.49 -7.45 -6.81
C VAL A 163 -15.62 -7.47 -5.80
N SER A 164 -15.53 -6.70 -4.71
CA SER A 164 -16.63 -6.60 -3.74
C SER A 164 -17.91 -6.04 -4.35
N THR A 165 -17.79 -5.12 -5.31
CA THR A 165 -18.93 -4.54 -6.04
C THR A 165 -19.50 -5.57 -7.03
N ARG A 166 -18.63 -6.28 -7.75
CA ARG A 166 -19.01 -7.34 -8.70
C ARG A 166 -19.71 -8.52 -8.03
N LEU A 167 -19.39 -8.81 -6.76
CA LEU A 167 -20.02 -9.88 -5.99
C LEU A 167 -21.55 -9.74 -5.95
N ALA A 168 -22.09 -8.52 -5.87
CA ALA A 168 -23.54 -8.31 -5.90
C ALA A 168 -24.17 -8.83 -7.20
N SER A 169 -23.50 -8.60 -8.35
CA SER A 169 -23.93 -9.11 -9.64
C SER A 169 -23.87 -10.63 -9.72
N SER A 170 -22.83 -11.26 -9.18
CA SER A 170 -22.70 -12.73 -9.11
C SER A 170 -23.78 -13.36 -8.22
N ILE A 171 -24.11 -12.75 -7.08
CA ILE A 171 -25.20 -13.22 -6.20
C ILE A 171 -26.55 -13.11 -6.93
N TYR A 172 -26.78 -12.02 -7.68
CA TYR A 172 -28.01 -11.84 -8.45
C TYR A 172 -28.18 -12.92 -9.54
N GLY A 173 -27.07 -13.36 -10.15
CA GLY A 173 -27.01 -14.42 -11.15
C GLY A 173 -27.15 -15.85 -10.61
N ALA A 174 -27.19 -16.05 -9.29
CA ALA A 174 -27.34 -17.36 -8.69
C ALA A 174 -28.68 -18.04 -9.06
N PRO A 175 -28.77 -19.38 -9.07
CA PRO A 175 -30.00 -20.09 -9.43
C PRO A 175 -31.05 -20.08 -8.30
N TRP A 176 -31.61 -18.91 -7.98
CA TRP A 176 -32.60 -18.72 -6.90
C TRP A 176 -34.05 -18.89 -7.36
N ILE A 177 -34.31 -18.86 -8.67
CA ILE A 177 -35.64 -19.08 -9.26
C ILE A 177 -36.05 -20.54 -9.04
N GLY A 178 -37.26 -20.76 -8.49
CA GLY A 178 -37.76 -22.10 -8.17
C GLY A 178 -37.22 -22.71 -6.86
N LYS A 179 -36.35 -22.01 -6.10
CA LYS A 179 -35.87 -22.45 -4.79
C LYS A 179 -36.87 -22.16 -3.66
N THR A 180 -36.62 -22.75 -2.49
CA THR A 180 -37.41 -22.54 -1.27
C THR A 180 -37.41 -21.08 -0.85
N GLN A 181 -38.45 -20.65 -0.13
CA GLN A 181 -38.55 -19.27 0.36
C GLN A 181 -37.38 -18.88 1.26
N LYS A 182 -36.85 -19.84 2.02
CA LYS A 182 -35.69 -19.63 2.90
C LYS A 182 -34.43 -19.27 2.10
N ILE A 183 -34.08 -20.07 1.08
CA ILE A 183 -32.93 -19.79 0.19
C ILE A 183 -33.08 -18.42 -0.49
N LYS A 184 -34.28 -18.07 -0.97
CA LYS A 184 -34.53 -16.75 -1.58
C LYS A 184 -34.29 -15.62 -0.61
N SER A 185 -34.77 -15.74 0.63
CA SER A 185 -34.55 -14.75 1.69
C SER A 185 -33.06 -14.60 2.01
N ASP A 186 -32.36 -15.71 2.14
CA ASP A 186 -30.93 -15.74 2.47
C ASP A 186 -30.07 -15.08 1.37
N ILE A 187 -30.33 -15.41 0.10
CA ILE A 187 -29.68 -14.78 -1.06
C ILE A 187 -30.00 -13.28 -1.12
N PHE A 188 -31.25 -12.89 -0.84
CA PHE A 188 -31.65 -11.48 -0.86
C PHE A 188 -30.91 -10.66 0.22
N VAL A 189 -30.78 -11.19 1.43
CA VAL A 189 -30.02 -10.54 2.51
C VAL A 189 -28.54 -10.40 2.13
N MET A 190 -27.95 -11.46 1.56
CA MET A 190 -26.56 -11.44 1.08
C MET A 190 -26.38 -10.40 -0.04
N LEU A 191 -27.32 -10.33 -1.00
CA LEU A 191 -27.31 -9.35 -2.09
C LEU A 191 -27.35 -7.92 -1.54
N GLN A 192 -28.27 -7.64 -0.62
CA GLN A 192 -28.41 -6.31 -0.01
C GLN A 192 -27.13 -5.92 0.77
N ARG A 193 -26.46 -6.87 1.41
CA ARG A 193 -25.18 -6.61 2.09
C ARG A 193 -24.05 -6.33 1.11
N SER A 194 -23.99 -7.05 -0.01
CA SER A 194 -22.95 -6.91 -1.04
C SER A 194 -23.05 -5.61 -1.85
N GLN A 195 -24.20 -4.93 -1.83
CA GLN A 195 -24.34 -3.58 -2.40
C GLN A 195 -23.48 -2.53 -1.69
N LYS A 196 -22.97 -2.82 -0.48
CA LYS A 196 -22.02 -1.96 0.23
C LYS A 196 -20.59 -2.46 -0.03
N PRO A 197 -19.83 -1.80 -0.92
CA PRO A 197 -18.48 -2.24 -1.27
C PRO A 197 -17.54 -2.18 -0.07
N LEU A 198 -16.51 -3.02 -0.11
CA LEU A 198 -15.45 -3.03 0.89
C LEU A 198 -14.46 -1.92 0.55
N LEU A 199 -14.57 -0.80 1.25
CA LEU A 199 -13.74 0.39 1.06
C LEU A 199 -12.67 0.49 2.15
N ILE A 200 -11.41 0.45 1.73
CA ILE A 200 -10.27 0.66 2.63
C ILE A 200 -10.03 2.16 2.78
N SER A 201 -10.20 2.69 3.99
CA SER A 201 -9.91 4.08 4.32
C SER A 201 -8.64 4.20 5.17
N MET A 202 -7.80 5.19 4.89
CA MET A 202 -6.54 5.42 5.63
C MET A 202 -6.71 6.30 6.86
N SER A 203 -7.72 7.17 6.87
CA SER A 203 -8.08 8.01 8.01
C SER A 203 -9.52 8.48 7.83
N SER A 204 -10.21 8.87 8.90
CA SER A 204 -11.52 9.52 8.78
C SER A 204 -11.47 10.83 7.99
N LEU A 205 -10.27 11.42 7.86
CA LEU A 205 -10.03 12.69 7.18
C LEU A 205 -9.63 12.54 5.70
N LEU A 206 -9.20 11.34 5.28
CA LEU A 206 -8.72 11.10 3.92
C LEU A 206 -9.73 10.26 3.14
N PRO A 207 -9.83 10.48 1.82
CA PRO A 207 -10.65 9.63 0.96
C PRO A 207 -10.16 8.17 1.00
N ALA A 208 -11.01 7.27 0.51
CA ALA A 208 -10.67 5.85 0.41
C ALA A 208 -9.39 5.65 -0.43
N LEU A 209 -8.59 4.65 -0.05
CA LEU A 209 -7.42 4.21 -0.80
C LEU A 209 -7.89 3.58 -2.11
N THR A 210 -7.77 4.33 -3.20
CA THR A 210 -8.19 3.94 -4.55
C THR A 210 -7.14 4.35 -5.56
N LEU A 211 -7.24 3.83 -6.78
CA LEU A 211 -6.37 4.27 -7.88
C LEU A 211 -6.58 5.75 -8.22
N GLU A 212 -7.79 6.26 -8.00
CA GLU A 212 -8.14 7.67 -8.15
C GLU A 212 -7.43 8.55 -7.11
N TYR A 213 -7.36 8.09 -5.85
CA TYR A 213 -6.54 8.76 -4.83
C TYR A 213 -5.07 8.83 -5.24
N TYR A 214 -4.52 7.72 -5.75
CA TYR A 214 -3.15 7.67 -6.24
C TYR A 214 -2.92 8.67 -7.38
N ALA A 215 -3.82 8.75 -8.37
CA ALA A 215 -3.70 9.70 -9.48
C ALA A 215 -3.67 11.15 -8.98
N ASN A 216 -4.60 11.51 -8.08
CA ASN A 216 -4.63 12.83 -7.45
C ASN A 216 -3.35 13.14 -6.66
N PHE A 217 -2.81 12.15 -5.95
CA PHE A 217 -1.55 12.27 -5.23
C PHE A 217 -0.37 12.55 -6.18
N VAL A 218 -0.25 11.80 -7.28
CA VAL A 218 0.80 12.02 -8.28
C VAL A 218 0.70 13.41 -8.91
N THR A 219 -0.50 13.84 -9.30
CA THR A 219 -0.71 15.18 -9.85
C THR A 219 -0.30 16.26 -8.85
N THR A 220 -0.69 16.10 -7.59
CA THR A 220 -0.32 17.04 -6.51
C THR A 220 1.20 17.15 -6.35
N VAL A 221 1.90 16.01 -6.30
CA VAL A 221 3.36 15.96 -6.23
C VAL A 221 4.01 16.68 -7.41
N LEU A 222 3.56 16.42 -8.64
CA LEU A 222 4.09 17.05 -9.85
C LEU A 222 3.83 18.56 -9.86
N SER A 223 2.64 19.00 -9.44
CA SER A 223 2.33 20.42 -9.29
C SER A 223 3.27 21.10 -8.30
N TYR A 224 3.48 20.52 -7.10
CA TYR A 224 4.43 21.06 -6.13
C TYR A 224 5.85 21.14 -6.68
N PHE A 225 6.31 20.09 -7.37
CA PHE A 225 7.63 20.08 -7.99
C PHE A 225 7.79 21.19 -9.03
N MET A 226 6.78 21.38 -9.89
CA MET A 226 6.79 22.44 -10.90
C MET A 226 6.76 23.84 -10.27
N THR A 227 5.94 24.06 -9.25
CA THR A 227 5.93 25.33 -8.51
C THR A 227 7.28 25.61 -7.85
N MET A 228 7.88 24.62 -7.20
CA MET A 228 9.19 24.77 -6.58
C MET A 228 10.28 25.09 -7.62
N ARG A 229 10.23 24.45 -8.79
CA ARG A 229 11.13 24.75 -9.92
C ARG A 229 11.00 26.19 -10.41
N VAL A 230 9.77 26.71 -10.52
CA VAL A 230 9.54 28.10 -10.95
C VAL A 230 10.10 29.09 -9.93
N VAL A 231 9.84 28.86 -8.63
CA VAL A 231 10.32 29.73 -7.54
C VAL A 231 11.84 29.74 -7.41
N ILE A 232 12.51 28.62 -7.69
CA ILE A 232 13.98 28.54 -7.65
C ILE A 232 14.61 29.19 -8.90
N ALA A 233 13.89 29.20 -10.03
CA ALA A 233 14.37 29.80 -11.27
C ALA A 233 14.12 31.33 -11.37
N SER A 234 13.28 31.89 -10.49
CA SER A 234 12.99 33.33 -10.37
C SER A 234 13.95 34.02 -9.41
#